data_AF-A0A1H0B219-F1
#
_entry.id   AF-A0A1H0B219-F1
#
_cell.length_a   1.000
_cell.length_b   1.000
_cell.length_c   1.000
_cell.angle_alpha   90.00
_cell.angle_beta   90.00
_cell.angle_gamma   90.00
#
_symmetry.space_group_name_H-M   'P 1'
#
loop_
_entity.id
_entity.type
_entity.pdbx_description
1 polymer ?
#
loop_
_entity_poly.entity_id
_entity_poly.type
_entity_poly.pdbx_seq_one_letter_code
_entity_poly.pdbx_strand_id
1 'polypeptide(L)' 'MVTKRHQPKSFERRGDARIIDRSDISHFFGKCELCGKEDELRPYGPNHENICFKCGMKSKELTKKRFTEMLKGTGH' A
#
# COMPACT_ATOMS: atom_id res chain seq x y z
N MET A 1 9.88 49.67 -22.19
CA MET A 1 8.53 49.10 -22.35
C MET A 1 8.48 47.81 -21.55
N VAL A 2 7.83 47.80 -20.37
CA VAL A 2 7.72 46.61 -19.51
C VAL A 2 6.54 45.77 -19.99
N THR A 3 6.83 44.63 -20.60
CA THR A 3 5.79 43.66 -20.99
C THR A 3 5.21 43.04 -19.72
N LYS A 4 3.94 43.36 -19.44
CA LYS A 4 3.20 42.79 -18.32
C LYS A 4 3.03 41.29 -18.58
N ARG A 5 3.84 40.47 -17.89
CA ARG A 5 3.67 39.01 -17.87
C ARG A 5 2.26 38.71 -17.35
N HIS A 6 1.42 38.17 -18.22
CA HIS A 6 0.07 37.76 -17.88
C HIS A 6 0.19 36.52 -16.99
N GLN A 7 -0.05 36.65 -15.67
CA GLN A 7 -0.20 35.49 -14.80
C GLN A 7 -1.50 34.78 -15.19
N PRO A 8 -1.48 33.49 -15.59
CA PRO A 8 -2.71 32.76 -15.78
C PRO A 8 -3.40 32.57 -14.41
N LYS A 9 -4.68 32.93 -14.36
CA LYS A 9 -5.55 32.74 -13.20
C LYS A 9 -5.56 31.27 -12.80
N SER A 10 -5.16 31.04 -11.55
CA SER A 10 -5.47 29.92 -10.67
C SER A 10 -6.39 28.88 -11.29
N PHE A 11 -5.78 27.78 -11.78
CA PHE A 11 -6.50 26.57 -12.11
C PHE A 11 -6.94 25.93 -10.78
N GLU A 12 -8.17 26.23 -10.36
CA GLU A 12 -8.80 25.63 -9.19
C GLU A 12 -8.89 24.12 -9.40
N ARG A 13 -7.99 23.39 -8.74
CA ARG A 13 -8.02 21.92 -8.72
C ARG A 13 -9.27 21.51 -7.95
N ARG A 14 -10.27 21.03 -8.69
CA ARG A 14 -11.44 20.30 -8.17
C ARG A 14 -10.95 19.32 -7.10
N GLY A 15 -11.45 19.48 -5.86
CA GLY A 15 -11.13 18.62 -4.72
C GLY A 15 -11.35 17.16 -5.09
N ASP A 16 -10.39 16.28 -4.82
CA ASP A 16 -10.31 15.51 -3.57
C ASP A 16 -8.87 15.14 -3.18
N ALA A 17 -7.86 15.79 -3.76
CA ALA A 17 -6.47 15.54 -3.44
C ALA A 17 -6.13 16.03 -2.01
N ARG A 18 -6.45 15.21 -1.01
CA ARG A 18 -5.85 15.33 0.32
C ARG A 18 -4.34 15.30 0.08
N ILE A 19 -3.69 16.41 0.36
CA ILE A 19 -2.23 16.49 0.41
C ILE A 19 -1.84 15.49 1.50
N ILE A 20 -1.46 14.29 1.09
CA ILE A 20 -0.93 13.25 1.97
C ILE A 20 0.41 13.77 2.45
N ASP A 21 0.41 14.36 3.65
CA ASP A 21 1.64 14.68 4.34
C ASP A 21 2.40 13.37 4.53
N ARG A 22 3.70 13.38 4.23
CA ARG A 22 4.54 12.16 4.30
C ARG A 22 4.60 11.56 5.72
N SER A 23 4.09 12.28 6.73
CA SER A 23 3.95 11.83 8.11
C SER A 23 2.63 11.10 8.40
N ASP A 24 1.66 11.07 7.47
CA ASP A 24 0.40 10.31 7.59
C ASP A 24 0.62 8.82 7.26
N ILE A 25 1.20 8.10 8.22
CA ILE A 25 1.51 6.66 8.11
C ILE A 25 0.22 5.81 8.02
N SER A 26 -0.93 6.37 8.37
CA SER A 26 -2.26 5.74 8.35
C SER A 26 -2.69 5.16 7.01
N HIS A 27 -2.16 5.65 5.89
CA HIS A 27 -2.50 5.13 4.55
C HIS A 27 -1.70 3.88 4.14
N PHE A 28 -0.64 3.51 4.85
CA PHE A 28 0.24 2.40 4.45
C PHE A 28 -0.21 1.04 5.02
N PHE A 29 -1.16 1.04 5.96
CA PHE A 29 -1.63 -0.15 6.65
C PHE A 29 -3.00 -0.60 6.14
N GLY A 30 -3.20 -1.91 6.01
CA GLY A 30 -4.45 -2.52 5.59
C GLY A 30 -5.00 -3.46 6.66
N LYS A 31 -6.28 -3.80 6.58
CA LYS A 31 -6.94 -4.73 7.50
C LYS A 31 -6.67 -6.20 7.13
N CYS A 32 -6.02 -6.94 8.03
CA CYS A 32 -5.69 -8.34 7.81
C CYS A 32 -6.95 -9.22 7.72
N GLU A 33 -7.02 -10.07 6.69
CA GLU A 33 -8.20 -10.94 6.45
C GLU A 33 -8.36 -12.06 7.49
N LEU A 34 -7.28 -12.44 8.19
CA LEU A 34 -7.31 -13.47 9.24
C LEU A 34 -7.64 -12.97 10.64
N CYS A 35 -7.13 -11.78 11.01
CA CYS A 35 -7.25 -11.28 12.38
C CYS A 35 -7.94 -9.92 12.51
N GLY A 36 -8.21 -9.25 11.39
CA GLY A 36 -8.88 -7.95 11.36
C GLY A 36 -8.07 -6.77 11.87
N LYS A 37 -6.77 -6.94 12.19
CA LYS A 37 -5.89 -5.85 12.61
C LYS A 37 -5.36 -5.07 11.42
N GLU A 38 -5.23 -3.75 11.58
CA GLU A 38 -4.52 -2.88 10.64
C GLU A 38 -3.01 -3.07 10.82
N ASP A 39 -2.35 -3.54 9.78
CA ASP A 39 -0.92 -3.82 9.76
C ASP A 39 -0.41 -3.84 8.32
N GLU A 40 0.88 -4.08 8.12
CA GLU A 40 1.41 -4.28 6.77
C GLU A 40 0.96 -5.66 6.27
N LEU A 41 0.13 -5.66 5.23
CA LEU A 41 -0.41 -6.90 4.69
C LEU A 41 0.49 -7.46 3.60
N ARG A 42 0.66 -8.77 3.61
CA ARG A 42 1.36 -9.52 2.57
C ARG A 42 0.47 -10.65 2.04
N PRO A 43 0.50 -10.96 0.73
CA PRO A 43 -0.31 -12.03 0.14
C PRO A 43 0.29 -13.42 0.41
N TYR A 44 0.50 -13.75 1.69
CA TYR A 44 1.08 -15.03 2.14
C TYR A 44 0.03 -15.94 2.78
N GLY A 45 -1.26 -15.58 2.70
CA GLY A 45 -2.35 -16.42 3.17
C GLY A 45 -2.40 -17.78 2.47
N PRO A 46 -3.10 -18.77 3.06
CA PRO A 46 -3.28 -20.09 2.45
C PRO A 46 -3.86 -20.01 1.03
N ASN A 47 -4.73 -19.02 0.78
CA ASN A 47 -5.33 -18.73 -0.53
C ASN A 47 -4.78 -17.44 -1.19
N HIS A 48 -3.55 -17.02 -0.88
CA HIS A 48 -2.99 -15.72 -1.28
C HIS A 48 -3.71 -14.49 -0.68
N GLU A 49 -4.43 -14.70 0.42
CA GLU A 49 -5.06 -13.63 1.20
C GLU A 49 -4.02 -12.68 1.79
N ASN A 50 -4.46 -11.44 2.01
CA ASN A 50 -3.67 -10.35 2.57
C ASN A 50 -3.63 -10.48 4.11
N ILE A 51 -2.50 -10.97 4.60
CA ILE A 51 -2.32 -11.30 6.02
C ILE A 51 -1.18 -10.49 6.64
N CYS A 52 -1.31 -10.16 7.91
CA CYS A 52 -0.25 -9.48 8.66
C CYS A 52 0.89 -10.44 9.00
N PHE A 53 2.07 -9.88 9.32
CA PHE A 53 3.25 -10.66 9.70
C PHE A 53 2.96 -11.65 10.84
N LYS A 54 2.20 -11.24 11.85
CA LYS A 54 1.84 -12.10 12.99
C LYS A 54 1.04 -13.34 12.58
N CYS A 55 0.10 -13.20 11.64
CA CYS A 55 -0.64 -14.34 11.12
C CYS A 55 0.23 -15.23 10.24
N GLY A 56 1.09 -14.65 9.41
CA GLY A 56 2.05 -15.43 8.60
C GLY A 56 3.03 -16.24 9.47
N MET A 57 3.46 -15.67 10.60
CA MET A 57 4.36 -16.38 11.53
C MET A 57 3.71 -17.55 12.26
N LYS A 58 2.37 -17.61 12.36
CA LYS A 58 1.67 -18.81 12.88
C LYS A 58 1.83 -20.00 11.93
N SER A 59 1.94 -19.73 10.63
CA SER A 59 2.10 -20.74 9.57
C SER A 59 3.39 -20.50 8.78
N LYS A 60 4.51 -20.43 9.50
CA LYS A 60 5.83 -20.02 8.98
C LYS A 60 6.26 -20.81 7.74
N GLU A 61 5.97 -22.10 7.68
CA GLU A 61 6.33 -22.97 6.55
C GLU A 61 5.61 -22.56 5.26
N LEU A 62 4.29 -22.33 5.36
CA LEU A 62 3.46 -21.89 4.25
C LEU A 62 3.86 -20.48 3.79
N THR A 63 4.03 -19.55 4.74
CA THR A 63 4.48 -18.19 4.44
C THR A 63 5.85 -18.18 3.78
N LYS A 64 6.79 -19.02 4.22
CA LYS A 64 8.12 -19.14 3.59
C LYS A 64 8.02 -19.69 2.17
N LYS A 65 7.16 -20.69 1.92
CA LYS A 65 6.92 -21.23 0.58
C LYS A 65 6.40 -20.14 -0.37
N ARG A 66 5.35 -19.42 0.04
CA ARG A 66 4.73 -18.33 -0.75
C ARG A 66 5.68 -17.16 -0.99
N PHE A 67 6.41 -16.75 0.05
CA PHE A 67 7.44 -15.73 -0.09
C PHE A 67 8.52 -16.14 -1.10
N THR A 68 8.95 -17.40 -1.05
CA THR A 68 9.94 -17.94 -1.98
C THR A 68 9.40 -18.03 -3.41
N GLU A 69 8.13 -18.41 -3.58
CA GLU A 69 7.46 -18.40 -4.90
C GLU A 69 7.42 -16.98 -5.50
N MET A 70 7.07 -15.97 -4.71
CA MET A 70 7.07 -14.58 -5.19
C MET A 70 8.47 -14.06 -5.54
N LEU A 71 9.49 -14.39 -4.73
CA LEU A 71 10.88 -14.00 -5.01
C LEU A 71 11.43 -14.64 -6.29
N LYS A 72 10.99 -15.86 -6.62
CA LYS A 72 11.46 -16.58 -7.79
C LYS A 72 10.96 -15.98 -9.11
N GLY A 73 10.02 -15.03 -9.08
CA GLY A 73 9.52 -14.34 -10.28
C GLY A 73 8.82 -15.27 -11.28
N THR A 74 8.59 -16.53 -10.93
CA THR A 74 7.81 -17.49 -11.72
C THR A 74 6.32 -17.27 -11.44
N GLY A 75 5.82 -16.09 -11.80
CA GLY A 75 4.40 -15.84 -12.00
C GLY A 75 4.05 -16.21 -13.44
N HIS A 76 3.05 -17.06 -13.60
CA HIS A 76 2.42 -17.37 -14.89
C HIS A 76 1.53 -16.22 -15.35
#